data_AF-A0A1V6F098-F1
#
_entry.id   AF-A0A1V6F098-F1
#
_cell.length_a   1.000
_cell.length_b   1.000
_cell.length_c   1.000
_cell.angle_alpha   90.00
_cell.angle_beta   90.00
_cell.angle_gamma   90.00
#
_symmetry.space_group_name_H-M   'P 1'
#
loop_
_entity.id
_entity.type
_entity.pdbx_description
1 polymer ?
#
loop_
_entity_poly.entity_id
_entity_poly.type
_entity_poly.pdbx_seq_one_letter_code
_entity_poly.pdbx_strand_id
1 'polypeptide(L)'
;MSQAIDKNTDEHTGKDMRKRDGETNMAVGLFLFALGIPVFLGTFWALDRPHAALVNAICGATLLLIGGVVVVYGWLGFRRATKKN
;
A
#
# COMPACT_ATOMS: atom_id res chain seq x y z
N MET A 1 -25.59 16.70 -29.75
CA MET A 1 -25.15 15.30 -29.62
C MET A 1 -23.65 15.13 -29.29
N SER A 2 -22.78 16.12 -29.55
CA SER A 2 -21.34 16.06 -29.20
C SER A 2 -21.03 16.02 -27.70
N GLN A 3 -21.78 16.73 -26.85
CA GLN A 3 -21.53 16.82 -25.40
C GLN A 3 -21.77 15.51 -24.62
N ALA A 4 -22.60 14.60 -25.14
CA ALA A 4 -22.92 13.35 -24.44
C ALA A 4 -21.85 12.25 -24.64
N ILE A 5 -21.10 12.34 -25.75
CA ILE A 5 -20.00 11.41 -26.09
C ILE A 5 -18.74 11.81 -25.33
N ASP A 6 -18.44 13.12 -25.27
CA ASP A 6 -17.32 13.69 -24.52
C ASP A 6 -17.40 13.34 -23.02
N LYS A 7 -18.55 13.64 -22.40
CA LYS A 7 -18.80 13.34 -20.98
C LYS A 7 -18.73 11.85 -20.62
N ASN A 8 -19.20 10.95 -21.49
CA ASN A 8 -19.10 9.49 -21.23
C ASN A 8 -17.65 9.00 -21.36
N THR A 9 -16.90 9.52 -22.32
CA THR A 9 -15.50 9.12 -22.56
C THR A 9 -14.58 9.56 -21.42
N ASP A 10 -14.78 10.77 -20.89
CA ASP A 10 -14.06 11.26 -19.71
C ASP A 10 -14.40 10.49 -18.44
N GLU A 11 -15.68 10.13 -18.24
CA GLU A 11 -16.11 9.41 -17.04
C GLU A 11 -15.61 7.94 -17.03
N HIS A 12 -15.55 7.30 -18.20
CA HIS A 12 -14.96 5.97 -18.36
C HIS A 12 -13.43 6.00 -18.15
N THR A 13 -12.73 6.98 -18.76
CA THR A 13 -11.28 7.14 -18.60
C THR A 13 -10.90 7.45 -17.14
N GLY A 14 -11.66 8.32 -16.48
CA GLY A 14 -11.43 8.68 -15.07
C GLY A 14 -11.69 7.51 -14.09
N LYS A 15 -12.65 6.62 -14.39
CA LYS A 15 -12.90 5.40 -13.61
C LYS A 15 -11.77 4.38 -13.77
N ASP A 16 -11.26 4.19 -14.98
CA ASP A 16 -10.15 3.27 -15.23
C ASP A 16 -8.82 3.77 -14.64
N MET A 17 -8.56 5.09 -14.69
CA MET A 17 -7.40 5.69 -14.02
C MET A 17 -7.44 5.48 -12.50
N ARG A 18 -8.59 5.74 -11.84
CA ARG A 18 -8.73 5.54 -10.39
C ARG A 18 -8.56 4.09 -9.96
N LYS A 19 -8.97 3.14 -10.80
CA LYS A 19 -8.78 1.71 -10.55
C LYS A 19 -7.30 1.32 -10.64
N ARG A 20 -6.59 1.84 -11.64
CA ARG A 20 -5.14 1.63 -11.84
C ARG A 20 -4.30 2.24 -10.73
N ASP A 21 -4.67 3.41 -10.24
CA ASP A 21 -4.00 4.06 -9.10
C ASP A 21 -4.22 3.27 -7.80
N GLY A 22 -5.40 2.68 -7.65
CA GLY A 22 -5.71 1.79 -6.52
C GLY A 22 -4.88 0.51 -6.50
N GLU A 23 -4.73 -0.17 -7.64
CA GLU A 23 -3.87 -1.35 -7.77
C GLU A 23 -2.39 -1.02 -7.56
N THR A 24 -1.93 0.12 -8.10
CA THR A 24 -0.54 0.57 -7.94
C THR A 24 -0.24 0.89 -6.47
N ASN A 25 -1.11 1.62 -5.78
CA ASN A 25 -0.95 1.92 -4.36
C ASN A 25 -0.96 0.66 -3.49
N MET A 26 -1.78 -0.33 -3.84
CA MET A 26 -1.79 -1.63 -3.14
C MET A 26 -0.47 -2.39 -3.36
N ALA A 27 0.07 -2.40 -4.58
CA ALA A 27 1.35 -3.02 -4.89
C ALA A 27 2.52 -2.33 -4.17
N VAL A 28 2.54 -1.00 -4.13
CA VAL A 28 3.55 -0.21 -3.41
C VAL A 28 3.45 -0.47 -1.90
N GLY A 29 2.24 -0.50 -1.34
CA GLY A 29 2.04 -0.84 0.08
C GLY A 29 2.56 -2.23 0.43
N LEU A 30 2.29 -3.22 -0.42
CA LEU A 30 2.74 -4.59 -0.22
C LEU A 30 4.26 -4.72 -0.34
N PHE A 31 4.87 -3.98 -1.28
CA PHE A 31 6.32 -3.90 -1.41
C PHE A 31 6.98 -3.29 -0.17
N LEU A 32 6.48 -2.15 0.32
CA LEU A 32 6.98 -1.51 1.54
C LEU A 32 6.81 -2.41 2.77
N PHE A 33 5.69 -3.13 2.86
CA PHE A 33 5.46 -4.11 3.92
C PHE A 33 6.47 -5.25 3.88
N ALA A 34 6.71 -5.82 2.69
CA ALA A 34 7.68 -6.89 2.49
C ALA A 34 9.12 -6.44 2.84
N LEU A 35 9.49 -5.18 2.57
CA LEU A 35 10.76 -4.61 2.99
C LEU A 35 10.85 -4.35 4.50
N GLY A 36 9.72 -4.05 5.16
CA GLY A 36 9.67 -3.87 6.62
C GLY A 36 10.03 -5.12 7.41
N ILE A 37 9.69 -6.31 6.89
CA ILE A 37 9.98 -7.60 7.54
C ILE A 37 11.48 -7.84 7.78
N PRO A 38 12.37 -7.83 6.77
CA PRO A 38 13.80 -8.05 6.96
C PRO A 38 14.46 -6.95 7.79
N VAL A 39 13.98 -5.70 7.70
CA VAL A 39 14.48 -4.59 8.55
C VAL A 39 14.14 -4.85 10.01
N PHE A 40 12.90 -5.29 10.30
CA PHE A 40 12.49 -5.66 11.65
C PHE A 40 13.26 -6.89 12.16
N LEU A 41 13.46 -7.92 11.32
CA LEU A 41 14.31 -9.07 11.69
C LEU A 41 15.76 -8.68 11.96
N GLY A 42 16.34 -7.77 11.17
CA GLY A 42 17.68 -7.24 11.38
C GLY A 42 17.85 -6.53 12.72
N THR A 43 16.76 -6.10 13.35
CA THR A 43 16.77 -5.52 14.70
C THR A 43 17.16 -6.56 15.76
N PHE A 44 16.74 -7.82 15.60
CA PHE A 44 17.11 -8.91 16.52
C PHE A 44 18.61 -9.23 16.47
N TRP A 45 19.23 -9.14 15.29
CA TRP A 45 20.68 -9.30 15.15
C TRP A 45 21.50 -8.08 15.59
N ALA A 46 20.88 -6.91 15.70
CA ALA A 46 21.55 -5.67 16.10
C ALA A 46 21.52 -5.41 17.62
N LEU A 47 20.97 -6.33 18.43
CA LEU A 47 20.81 -6.15 19.89
C LEU A 47 22.13 -5.87 20.62
N ASP A 48 23.26 -6.34 20.10
CA ASP A 48 24.60 -6.07 20.65
C ASP A 48 25.05 -4.61 20.48
N ARG A 49 24.35 -3.82 19.64
CA ARG A 49 24.64 -2.40 19.39
C ARG A 49 23.38 -1.55 19.61
N PRO A 50 23.18 -0.95 20.80
CA PRO A 50 21.91 -0.30 21.16
C PRO A 50 21.52 0.85 20.23
N HIS A 51 22.49 1.61 19.72
CA HIS A 51 22.25 2.67 18.73
C HIS A 51 21.75 2.13 17.39
N ALA A 52 22.33 1.02 16.91
CA ALA A 52 21.92 0.41 15.64
C ALA A 52 20.57 -0.30 15.78
N ALA A 53 20.34 -0.99 16.90
CA ALA A 53 19.06 -1.63 17.22
C ALA A 53 17.91 -0.62 17.24
N LEU A 54 18.09 0.55 17.87
CA LEU A 54 17.04 1.54 18.01
C LEU A 54 16.64 2.15 16.66
N VAL A 55 17.61 2.49 15.81
CA VAL A 55 17.36 3.00 14.46
C VAL A 55 16.64 1.95 13.60
N ASN A 56 17.09 0.69 13.68
CA ASN A 56 16.51 -0.39 12.89
C ASN A 56 15.09 -0.73 13.36
N ALA A 57 14.85 -0.68 14.68
CA ALA A 57 13.53 -0.86 15.27
C ALA A 57 12.54 0.21 14.80
N ILE A 58 12.94 1.49 14.84
CA ILE A 58 12.09 2.61 14.40
C ILE A 58 11.83 2.53 12.89
N CYS A 59 12.86 2.27 12.09
CA CYS A 59 12.75 2.15 10.64
C CYS A 59 11.82 0.98 10.25
N GLY A 60 12.06 -0.21 10.83
CA GLY A 60 11.25 -1.41 10.60
C GLY A 60 9.81 -1.24 11.06
N ALA A 61 9.59 -0.65 12.24
CA ALA A 61 8.25 -0.37 12.75
C ALA A 61 7.49 0.61 11.84
N THR A 62 8.16 1.65 11.34
CA THR A 62 7.54 2.64 10.44
C THR A 62 7.18 2.01 9.10
N LEU A 63 8.07 1.20 8.52
CA LEU A 63 7.81 0.48 7.27
C LEU A 63 6.68 -0.55 7.42
N LEU A 64 6.64 -1.29 8.53
CA LEU A 64 5.54 -2.22 8.82
C LEU A 64 4.22 -1.52 9.08
N LEU A 65 4.21 -0.37 9.77
CA LEU A 65 3.00 0.42 9.99
C LEU A 65 2.45 0.97 8.68
N ILE A 66 3.28 1.64 7.88
CA ILE A 66 2.83 2.24 6.62
C ILE A 66 2.43 1.15 5.63
N GLY A 67 3.27 0.13 5.44
CA GLY A 67 2.98 -0.99 4.57
C GLY A 67 1.71 -1.74 5.02
N GLY A 68 1.58 -2.00 6.32
CA GLY A 68 0.43 -2.68 6.90
C GLY A 68 -0.87 -1.90 6.72
N VAL A 69 -0.86 -0.59 6.99
CA VAL A 69 -2.03 0.29 6.79
C VAL A 69 -2.46 0.27 5.32
N VAL A 70 -1.53 0.42 4.37
CA VAL A 70 -1.86 0.45 2.94
C VAL A 70 -2.38 -0.91 2.46
N VAL A 71 -1.76 -2.02 2.88
CA VAL A 71 -2.23 -3.38 2.56
C VAL A 71 -3.62 -3.63 3.12
N VAL A 72 -3.89 -3.25 4.38
CA VAL A 72 -5.20 -3.41 5.01
C VAL A 72 -6.26 -2.55 4.32
N TYR A 73 -5.94 -1.31 3.95
CA TYR A 73 -6.86 -0.46 3.18
C TYR A 73 -7.18 -1.05 1.80
N GLY A 74 -6.17 -1.55 1.08
CA GLY A 74 -6.37 -2.24 -0.19
C GLY A 74 -7.23 -3.50 -0.04
N TRP A 75 -6.96 -4.32 0.98
CA TRP A 75 -7.72 -5.54 1.27
C TRP A 75 -9.18 -5.26 1.66
N LEU A 76 -9.43 -4.23 2.49
CA LEU A 76 -10.78 -3.82 2.87
C LEU A 76 -11.57 -3.31 1.66
N GLY A 77 -10.93 -2.56 0.76
CA GLY A 77 -11.52 -2.15 -0.51
C GLY A 77 -11.90 -3.35 -1.39
N PHE A 78 -10.98 -4.32 -1.51
CA PHE A 78 -11.20 -5.53 -2.30
C PHE A 78 -12.33 -6.41 -1.74
N ARG A 79 -12.38 -6.61 -0.41
CA ARG A 79 -13.47 -7.35 0.27
C ARG A 79 -14.83 -6.68 0.08
N ARG A 80 -14.90 -5.35 0.09
CA ARG A 80 -16.15 -4.61 -0.16
C ARG A 80 -16.61 -4.75 -1.61
N ALA A 81 -15.69 -4.84 -2.55
CA ALA A 81 -16.00 -5.09 -3.96
C ALA A 81 -16.51 -6.53 -4.19
N THR A 82 -15.95 -7.52 -3.51
CA THR A 82 -16.38 -8.93 -3.62
C THR A 82 -17.70 -9.22 -2.91
N LYS A 83 -18.05 -8.49 -1.85
CA LYS A 83 -19.34 -8.68 -1.13
C LYS A 83 -20.57 -8.11 -1.87
N LYS A 84 -20.36 -7.43 -3.00
CA LYS A 84 -21.43 -6.82 -3.81
C LYS A 84 -21.81 -7.67 -5.05
N ASN A 85 -21.14 -8.81 -5.24
CA ASN A 85 -21.51 -9.87 -6.18
C ASN A 85 -22.13 -11.03 -5.41
#